data_AF-A0A9E2F601-F1
#
_entry.id   AF-A0A9E2F601-F1
#
_cell.length_a   1.000
_cell.length_b   1.000
_cell.length_c   1.000
_cell.angle_alpha   90.00
_cell.angle_beta   90.00
_cell.angle_gamma   90.00
#
_symmetry.space_group_name_H-M   'P 1'
#
loop_
_entity.id
_entity.type
_entity.pdbx_description
1 polymer ?
#
loop_
_entity_poly.entity_id
_entity_poly.type
_entity_poly.pdbx_seq_one_letter_code
_entity_poly.pdbx_strand_id
1 'polypeptide(L)'
;MSKLIFEKSRSGRRAFAQAPQDAAAVNIPEHLQRDDTPRLPEASELQVVRHFTRLSQKNFSIDTQFYPLGSCTMKYNPRACNTLALLPEFAGRHPLGPESHGQGFLTCM
;
A
#
# COMPACT_ATOMS: atom_id res chain seq x y z
N MET A 1 -24.45 5.52 -5.39
CA MET A 1 -23.08 5.70 -4.84
C MET A 1 -22.38 4.34 -4.74
N SER A 2 -21.05 4.26 -4.89
CA SER A 2 -20.35 2.98 -4.65
C SER A 2 -20.24 2.72 -3.16
N LYS A 3 -20.56 1.49 -2.75
CA LYS A 3 -20.40 1.06 -1.36
C LYS A 3 -18.94 1.17 -0.88
N LEU A 4 -18.76 1.63 0.36
CA LEU A 4 -17.48 1.60 1.07
C LEU A 4 -16.97 0.16 1.20
N ILE A 5 -15.66 -0.02 1.41
CA ILE A 5 -15.11 -1.36 1.60
C ILE A 5 -15.68 -2.03 2.87
N PHE A 6 -15.96 -1.25 3.92
CA PHE A 6 -16.60 -1.70 5.17
C PHE A 6 -18.03 -2.22 4.96
N GLU A 7 -18.81 -1.59 4.07
CA GLU A 7 -20.18 -2.04 3.74
C GLU A 7 -20.20 -3.34 2.92
N LYS A 8 -19.07 -3.67 2.28
CA LYS A 8 -18.86 -4.93 1.56
C LYS A 8 -18.28 -6.03 2.47
N SER A 9 -17.85 -5.66 3.67
CA SER A 9 -17.27 -6.57 4.67
C SER A 9 -18.23 -7.70 5.00
N ARG A 10 -17.68 -8.89 5.26
CA ARG A 10 -18.39 -10.02 5.85
C ARG A 10 -17.47 -10.73 6.83
N SER A 11 -18.00 -11.02 8.01
CA SER A 11 -17.28 -11.73 9.06
C SER A 11 -16.64 -13.02 8.54
N GLY A 12 -15.38 -13.23 8.92
CA GLY A 12 -14.53 -14.36 8.54
C GLY A 12 -13.84 -14.24 7.18
N ARG A 13 -14.11 -13.19 6.39
CA ARG A 13 -13.46 -13.04 5.07
C ARG A 13 -12.04 -12.49 5.20
N ARG A 14 -11.10 -13.18 4.55
CA ARG A 14 -9.69 -12.79 4.52
C ARG A 14 -9.05 -13.14 3.17
N ALA A 15 -8.01 -12.39 2.81
CA ALA A 15 -7.08 -12.78 1.74
C ALA A 15 -6.05 -13.78 2.27
N PHE A 16 -6.42 -15.06 2.38
CA PHE A 16 -5.57 -16.10 2.97
C PHE A 16 -4.25 -16.31 2.22
N ALA A 17 -4.22 -16.13 0.90
CA ALA A 17 -3.00 -16.28 0.09
C ALA A 17 -1.89 -15.30 0.48
N GLN A 18 -2.25 -14.13 1.04
CA GLN A 18 -1.32 -13.09 1.47
C GLN A 18 -1.11 -13.08 2.99
N ALA A 19 -1.80 -13.96 3.72
CA ALA A 19 -1.66 -14.03 5.16
C ALA A 19 -0.30 -14.68 5.50
N PRO A 20 0.41 -14.17 6.53
CA PRO A 20 1.55 -14.90 7.08
C PRO A 20 1.12 -16.33 7.44
N GLN A 21 1.87 -17.33 6.95
CA GLN A 21 1.56 -18.73 7.20
C GLN A 21 1.84 -19.11 8.65
N ASP A 22 2.92 -18.55 9.20
CA ASP A 22 3.30 -18.74 10.59
C ASP A 22 2.83 -17.55 11.42
N ALA A 23 1.93 -17.81 12.38
CA ALA A 23 1.72 -16.87 13.47
C ALA A 23 3.02 -16.87 14.29
N ALA A 24 3.67 -15.71 14.40
CA ALA A 24 4.80 -15.58 15.30
C ALA A 24 4.36 -16.01 16.70
N ALA A 25 5.17 -16.81 17.39
CA ALA A 25 4.97 -17.10 18.80
C ALA A 25 5.21 -15.79 19.57
N VAL A 26 4.14 -15.08 19.88
CA VAL A 26 4.22 -13.78 20.54
C VAL A 26 3.95 -13.98 22.03
N ASN A 27 4.96 -13.75 22.86
CA ASN A 27 4.86 -13.82 24.32
C ASN A 27 4.69 -12.40 24.89
N ILE A 28 3.54 -11.78 24.62
CA ILE A 28 3.17 -10.46 25.15
C ILE A 28 2.38 -10.66 26.45
N PRO A 29 2.77 -10.02 27.58
CA PRO A 29 1.98 -10.04 28.81
C PRO A 29 0.52 -9.63 28.58
N GLU A 30 -0.42 -10.33 29.20
CA GLU A 30 -1.88 -10.16 28.98
C GLU A 30 -2.33 -8.69 29.08
N HIS A 31 -1.83 -7.95 30.07
CA HIS A 31 -2.16 -6.53 30.28
C HIS A 31 -1.63 -5.57 29.19
N LEU A 32 -0.80 -6.04 28.27
CA LEU A 32 -0.33 -5.31 27.08
C LEU A 32 -0.99 -5.82 25.80
N GLN A 33 -1.77 -6.90 25.86
CA GLN A 33 -2.52 -7.39 24.72
C GLN A 33 -3.71 -6.48 24.46
N ARG A 34 -4.15 -6.47 23.21
CA ARG A 34 -5.31 -5.69 22.79
C ARG A 34 -6.58 -6.46 23.13
N ASP A 35 -7.50 -5.82 23.85
CA ASP A 35 -8.77 -6.43 24.28
C ASP A 35 -9.88 -6.41 23.21
N ASP A 36 -9.70 -5.65 22.13
CA ASP A 36 -10.69 -5.47 21.07
C ASP A 36 -10.15 -5.86 19.68
N THR A 37 -11.07 -6.22 18.77
CA THR A 37 -10.72 -6.47 17.37
C THR A 37 -10.61 -5.15 16.60
N PRO A 38 -9.54 -4.91 15.83
CA PRO A 38 -9.45 -3.74 14.98
C PRO A 38 -10.60 -3.73 13.96
N ARG A 39 -11.19 -2.55 13.75
CA ARG A 39 -12.28 -2.32 12.78
C ARG A 39 -11.78 -2.29 11.33
N LEU A 40 -11.10 -3.35 10.89
CA LEU A 40 -10.64 -3.53 9.51
C LEU A 40 -11.74 -4.20 8.67
N PRO A 41 -11.81 -3.93 7.36
CA PRO A 41 -12.76 -4.60 6.50
C PRO A 41 -12.33 -6.06 6.26
N GLU A 42 -13.29 -6.97 6.37
CA GLU A 42 -13.11 -8.39 6.09
C GLU A 42 -13.53 -8.67 4.64
N ALA A 43 -12.53 -8.74 3.76
CA ALA A 43 -12.71 -8.91 2.32
C ALA A 43 -11.68 -9.88 1.74
N SER A 44 -12.06 -10.59 0.68
CA SER A 44 -11.12 -11.40 -0.09
C SER A 44 -10.25 -10.54 -1.02
N GLU A 45 -9.12 -11.07 -1.47
CA GLU A 45 -8.20 -10.38 -2.37
C GLU A 45 -8.91 -9.83 -3.61
N LEU A 46 -9.71 -10.66 -4.29
CA LEU A 46 -10.48 -10.24 -5.45
C LEU A 46 -11.48 -9.12 -5.16
N GLN A 47 -12.04 -9.08 -3.95
CA GLN A 47 -12.95 -8.00 -3.54
C GLN A 47 -12.20 -6.69 -3.34
N VAL A 48 -11.00 -6.74 -2.75
CA VAL A 48 -10.11 -5.59 -2.58
C VAL A 48 -9.69 -5.04 -3.95
N VAL A 49 -9.21 -5.90 -4.86
CA VAL A 49 -8.86 -5.53 -6.24
C VAL A 49 -10.04 -4.85 -6.92
N ARG A 50 -11.20 -5.52 -6.95
CA ARG A 50 -12.43 -4.98 -7.56
C ARG A 50 -12.95 -3.71 -6.89
N HIS A 51 -12.63 -3.46 -5.64
CA HIS A 51 -13.01 -2.22 -4.95
C HIS A 51 -12.14 -1.07 -5.43
N PHE A 52 -10.81 -1.22 -5.36
CA PHE A 52 -9.88 -0.15 -5.71
C PHE A 52 -9.82 0.12 -7.23
N THR A 53 -9.98 -0.89 -8.10
CA THR A 53 -10.11 -0.66 -9.55
C THR A 53 -11.34 0.17 -9.90
N ARG A 54 -12.47 -0.04 -9.22
CA ARG A 54 -13.67 0.78 -9.45
C ARG A 54 -13.54 2.18 -8.86
N LEU A 55 -12.78 2.32 -7.77
CA LEU A 55 -12.52 3.62 -7.18
C LEU A 55 -11.60 4.45 -8.09
N SER A 56 -10.56 3.83 -8.68
CA SER A 56 -9.66 4.54 -9.59
C SER A 56 -10.38 5.07 -10.84
N GLN A 57 -11.34 4.32 -11.38
CA GLN A 57 -12.17 4.76 -12.51
C GLN A 57 -13.09 5.96 -12.21
N LYS A 58 -13.27 6.30 -10.93
CA LYS A 58 -14.03 7.48 -10.51
C LYS A 58 -13.17 8.72 -10.30
N ASN A 59 -11.85 8.55 -10.30
CA ASN A 59 -10.92 9.66 -10.12
C ASN A 59 -10.65 10.32 -11.47
N PHE A 60 -10.65 11.65 -11.48
CA PHE A 60 -10.05 12.42 -12.55
C PHE A 60 -8.52 12.36 -12.35
N SER A 61 -7.76 12.00 -13.39
CA SER A 61 -6.33 11.77 -13.28
C SER A 61 -5.56 12.31 -14.47
N ILE A 62 -4.32 12.73 -14.24
CA ILE A 62 -3.43 13.21 -15.30
C ILE A 62 -3.12 12.14 -16.35
N ASP A 63 -3.16 10.86 -15.96
CA ASP A 63 -2.91 9.73 -16.85
C ASP A 63 -4.01 9.56 -17.91
N THR A 64 -5.19 10.11 -17.66
CA THR A 64 -6.35 9.93 -18.55
C THR A 64 -6.86 11.25 -19.11
N GLN A 65 -6.56 12.38 -18.46
CA GLN A 65 -7.16 13.68 -18.77
C GLN A 65 -6.15 14.82 -18.76
N PHE A 66 -6.49 15.90 -19.45
CA PHE A 66 -5.77 17.16 -19.33
C PHE A 66 -6.02 17.80 -17.95
N TYR A 67 -4.95 18.24 -17.27
CA TYR A 67 -4.98 18.59 -15.85
C TYR A 67 -4.34 19.98 -15.55
N PRO A 68 -4.95 21.10 -15.99
CA PRO A 68 -4.32 22.43 -15.97
C PRO A 68 -4.45 23.13 -14.62
N LEU A 69 -3.83 22.58 -13.58
CA LEU A 69 -3.77 23.23 -12.27
C LEU A 69 -2.52 24.13 -12.16
N GLY A 70 -2.76 25.44 -12.04
CA GLY A 70 -1.71 26.42 -11.80
C GLY A 70 -0.96 26.14 -10.49
N SER A 71 0.34 26.47 -10.45
CA SER A 71 1.26 26.20 -9.32
C SER A 71 1.55 24.72 -9.01
N CYS A 72 0.75 23.78 -9.52
CA CYS A 72 0.95 22.34 -9.27
C CYS A 72 1.93 21.67 -10.25
N THR A 73 2.20 22.30 -11.40
CA THR A 73 3.04 21.73 -12.48
C THR A 73 2.64 20.28 -12.80
N MET A 74 1.36 20.07 -13.08
CA MET A 74 0.79 18.75 -13.42
C MET A 74 1.32 18.26 -14.79
N LYS A 75 2.56 17.77 -14.78
CA LYS A 75 3.30 17.24 -15.94
C LYS A 75 3.19 15.72 -16.00
N TYR A 76 3.52 15.15 -17.15
CA TYR A 76 3.61 13.70 -17.30
C TYR A 76 4.50 13.06 -16.23
N ASN A 77 4.04 11.95 -15.66
CA ASN A 77 4.76 11.12 -14.70
C ASN A 77 5.34 9.87 -15.42
N PRO A 78 6.63 9.85 -15.79
CA PRO A 78 7.21 8.73 -16.52
C PRO A 78 7.09 7.42 -15.73
N ARG A 79 6.57 6.37 -16.40
CA ARG A 79 6.40 5.06 -15.75
C ARG A 79 7.73 4.46 -15.30
N ALA A 80 8.81 4.75 -16.03
CA ALA A 80 10.17 4.36 -15.66
C ALA A 80 10.57 4.85 -14.27
N CYS A 81 10.17 6.06 -13.86
CA CYS A 81 10.49 6.59 -12.53
C CYS A 81 9.86 5.73 -11.42
N ASN A 82 8.60 5.30 -11.58
CA ASN A 82 7.94 4.42 -10.62
C ASN A 82 8.60 3.04 -10.58
N THR A 83 8.97 2.49 -11.74
CA THR A 83 9.70 1.20 -11.80
C THR A 83 11.03 1.28 -11.08
N LEU A 84 11.82 2.33 -11.30
CA LEU A 84 13.12 2.51 -10.65
C LEU A 84 12.98 2.75 -9.14
N ALA A 85 11.97 3.49 -8.70
CA ALA A 85 11.71 3.70 -7.28
C ALA A 85 11.31 2.41 -6.54
N LEU A 86 10.73 1.43 -7.25
CA LEU A 86 10.34 0.14 -6.70
C LEU A 86 11.45 -0.92 -6.72
N LEU A 87 12.65 -0.58 -7.20
CA LEU A 87 13.80 -1.48 -7.09
C LEU A 87 14.01 -1.86 -5.61
N PRO A 88 14.24 -3.15 -5.28
CA PRO A 88 14.43 -3.61 -3.90
C PRO A 88 15.52 -2.84 -3.14
N GLU A 89 16.57 -2.42 -3.84
CA GLU A 89 17.70 -1.65 -3.32
C GLU A 89 17.29 -0.24 -2.86
N PHE A 90 16.24 0.32 -3.44
CA PHE A 90 15.64 1.60 -3.04
C PHE A 90 14.51 1.38 -2.02
N ALA A 91 13.50 0.57 -2.35
CA ALA A 91 12.29 0.39 -1.54
C ALA A 91 12.53 -0.36 -0.23
N GLY A 92 13.52 -1.26 -0.17
CA GLY A 92 13.83 -2.08 0.99
C GLY A 92 14.86 -1.49 1.95
N ARG A 93 15.39 -0.28 1.68
CA ARG A 93 16.48 0.30 2.45
C ARG A 93 16.01 0.86 3.79
N HIS A 94 16.65 0.42 4.88
CA HIS A 94 16.49 1.09 6.17
C HIS A 94 17.31 2.40 6.19
N PRO A 95 16.73 3.55 6.57
CA PRO A 95 17.44 4.84 6.54
C PRO A 95 18.66 4.90 7.47
N LEU A 96 18.63 4.17 8.59
CA LEU A 96 19.76 4.04 9.53
C LEU A 96 20.59 2.76 9.32
N GLY A 97 20.45 2.09 8.18
CA GLY A 97 21.30 0.96 7.84
C GLY A 97 22.77 1.40 7.68
N PRO A 98 23.75 0.50 7.85
CA PRO A 98 25.17 0.82 7.66
C PRO A 98 25.41 1.53 6.32
N GLU A 99 26.25 2.56 6.34
CA GLU A 99 26.56 3.36 5.16
C GLU A 99 27.20 2.52 4.04
N SER A 100 28.01 1.53 4.42
CA SER A 100 28.62 0.57 3.51
C SER A 100 27.60 -0.20 2.65
N HIS A 101 26.39 -0.40 3.15
CA HIS A 101 25.30 -1.07 2.42
C HIS A 101 24.48 -0.10 1.54
N GLY A 102 24.83 1.19 1.54
CA GLY A 102 24.05 2.24 0.90
C GLY A 102 24.73 2.98 -0.23
N GLN A 103 25.96 2.60 -0.62
CA GLN A 103 26.76 3.40 -1.53
C GLN A 103 26.10 3.62 -2.90
N GLY A 104 25.37 2.62 -3.42
CA GLY A 104 24.59 2.78 -4.65
C GLY A 104 23.49 3.84 -4.53
N PHE A 105 22.70 3.78 -3.45
CA PHE A 105 21.68 4.80 -3.16
C PHE A 105 22.29 6.18 -2.96
N LEU A 106 23.36 6.29 -2.16
CA LEU A 106 24.05 7.55 -1.86
C LEU A 106 24.65 8.19 -3.12
N THR A 107 25.07 7.40 -4.10
CA THR A 107 25.57 7.91 -5.39
C THR A 107 24.45 8.48 -6.28
N CYS A 108 23.21 8.00 -6.10
CA CYS A 108 22.06 8.45 -6.89
C CYS A 108 21.36 9.70 -6.33
N MET A 109 21.62 10.05 -5.07
CA MET A 109 21.04 11.21 -4.37
C MET A 109 21.90 12.45 -4.53
#